data_AF-A0A397S7T9-F1
#
_entry.id   AF-A0A397S7T9-F1
#
_cell.length_a   1.000
_cell.length_b   1.000
_cell.length_c   1.000
_cell.angle_alpha   90.00
_cell.angle_beta   90.00
_cell.angle_gamma   90.00
#
_symmetry.space_group_name_H-M   'P 1'
#
loop_
_entity.id
_entity.type
_entity.pdbx_description
1 polymer ?
#
loop_
_entity_poly.entity_id
_entity_poly.type
_entity_poly.pdbx_seq_one_letter_code
_entity_poly.pdbx_strand_id
1 'polypeptide(L)'
;GETIESIAQRIVRDNLGEKEIKAIAKALTTPNPVITTSHLSRLRRELRKLNAPKKIISTTLDEKTTCASNKIQKERRDQCKNEGIDFPDHFSLESVKERLDFYDVSNTPDVQALADVMIMLCIRPAEIKDLHISNGGVIGYAKN
;
A
#
# COMPACT_ATOMS: atom_id res chain seq x y z
N GLY A 1 22.50 -5.76 8.82
CA GLY A 1 21.95 -7.11 8.53
C GLY A 1 21.77 -7.26 7.03
N GLU A 2 21.81 -8.48 6.52
CA GLU A 2 21.57 -8.78 5.10
C GLU A 2 20.15 -8.31 4.69
N THR A 3 20.01 -7.67 3.52
CA THR A 3 18.70 -7.17 3.06
C THR A 3 17.92 -8.28 2.37
N ILE A 4 16.59 -8.19 2.34
CA ILE A 4 15.75 -9.17 1.62
C ILE A 4 16.11 -9.23 0.12
N GLU A 5 16.56 -8.11 -0.44
CA GLU A 5 17.03 -8.03 -1.82
C GLU A 5 18.33 -8.82 -2.03
N SER A 6 19.34 -8.64 -1.17
CA SER A 6 20.59 -9.40 -1.27
C SER A 6 20.38 -10.90 -1.04
N ILE A 7 19.43 -11.28 -0.16
CA ILE A 7 19.01 -12.68 0.02
C ILE A 7 18.43 -13.24 -1.28
N ALA A 8 17.54 -12.51 -1.96
CA ALA A 8 16.93 -12.94 -3.21
C ALA A 8 17.99 -13.12 -4.32
N GLN A 9 18.92 -12.16 -4.43
CA GLN A 9 20.05 -12.24 -5.37
C GLN A 9 20.92 -13.47 -5.09
N ARG A 10 21.22 -13.75 -3.81
CA ARG A 10 21.99 -14.94 -3.41
C ARG A 10 21.28 -16.25 -3.80
N ILE A 11 19.97 -16.35 -3.55
CA ILE A 11 19.19 -17.54 -3.92
C ILE A 11 19.29 -17.85 -5.41
N VAL A 12 19.17 -16.83 -6.27
CA VAL A 12 19.19 -17.00 -7.73
C VAL A 12 20.61 -17.25 -8.23
N ARG A 13 21.60 -16.46 -7.77
CA ARG A 13 23.00 -16.57 -8.21
C ARG A 13 23.62 -17.91 -7.84
N ASP A 14 23.37 -18.37 -6.61
CA ASP A 14 24.01 -19.58 -6.08
C ASP A 14 23.19 -20.85 -6.39
N ASN A 15 22.05 -20.71 -7.09
CA ASN A 15 21.13 -21.79 -7.45
C ASN A 15 20.71 -22.66 -6.24
N LEU A 16 20.35 -22.00 -5.13
CA LEU A 16 20.08 -22.67 -3.86
C LEU A 16 18.94 -23.69 -3.98
N GLY A 17 19.11 -24.81 -3.28
CA GLY A 17 18.13 -25.89 -3.23
C GLY A 17 16.93 -25.56 -2.33
N GLU A 18 15.86 -26.34 -2.47
CA GLU A 18 14.61 -26.15 -1.72
C GLU A 18 14.81 -26.14 -0.20
N LYS A 19 15.72 -26.98 0.31
CA LYS A 19 16.03 -27.08 1.75
C LYS A 19 16.69 -25.80 2.28
N GLU A 20 17.59 -25.21 1.52
CA GLU A 20 18.29 -23.97 1.88
C GLU A 20 17.35 -22.78 1.84
N ILE A 21 16.50 -22.72 0.80
CA ILE A 21 15.46 -21.69 0.69
C ILE A 21 14.48 -21.79 1.88
N LYS A 22 14.09 -22.99 2.30
CA LYS A 22 13.27 -23.20 3.50
C LYS A 22 13.98 -22.74 4.77
N ALA A 23 15.28 -22.98 4.90
CA ALA A 23 16.07 -22.51 6.03
C ALA A 23 16.13 -20.97 6.07
N ILE A 24 16.34 -20.33 4.92
CA ILE A 24 16.31 -18.87 4.79
C ILE A 24 14.93 -18.32 5.16
N ALA A 25 13.85 -18.90 4.64
CA ALA A 25 12.49 -18.47 4.97
C ALA A 25 12.22 -18.59 6.48
N LYS A 26 12.67 -19.68 7.11
CA LYS A 26 12.58 -19.87 8.56
C LYS A 26 13.41 -18.86 9.36
N ALA A 27 14.58 -18.47 8.87
CA ALA A 27 15.40 -17.43 9.50
C ALA A 27 14.77 -16.03 9.40
N LEU A 28 13.90 -15.79 8.41
CA LEU A 28 13.12 -14.55 8.29
C LEU A 28 11.86 -14.53 9.19
N THR A 29 11.55 -15.65 9.83
CA THR A 29 10.42 -15.77 10.76
C THR A 29 10.71 -14.99 12.04
N THR A 30 9.72 -14.18 12.43
CA THR A 30 9.67 -13.46 13.69
C THR A 30 8.50 -13.97 14.53
N PRO A 31 8.48 -13.70 15.85
CA PRO A 31 7.34 -14.04 16.70
C PRO A 31 6.02 -13.40 16.23
N ASN A 32 6.08 -12.29 15.51
CA ASN A 32 4.91 -11.64 14.93
C ASN A 32 4.62 -12.20 13.53
N PRO A 33 3.53 -12.96 13.33
CA PRO A 33 3.23 -13.56 12.03
C PRO A 33 2.96 -12.51 10.95
N VAL A 34 2.52 -11.28 11.28
CA VAL A 34 2.32 -10.18 10.31
C VAL A 34 3.65 -9.64 9.76
N ILE A 35 4.68 -9.56 10.61
CA ILE A 35 6.01 -9.14 10.16
C ILE A 35 6.62 -10.25 9.30
N THR A 36 6.49 -11.50 9.74
CA THR A 36 6.97 -12.67 9.00
C THR A 36 6.35 -12.75 7.60
N THR A 37 5.02 -12.62 7.48
CA THR A 37 4.35 -12.63 6.17
C THR A 37 4.80 -11.47 5.29
N SER A 38 5.05 -10.29 5.87
CA SER A 38 5.60 -9.14 5.15
C SER A 38 6.98 -9.44 4.56
N HIS A 39 7.91 -9.98 5.38
CA HIS A 39 9.25 -10.36 4.93
C HIS A 39 9.22 -11.40 3.80
N LEU A 40 8.45 -12.47 3.97
CA LEU A 40 8.31 -13.53 2.95
C LEU A 40 7.61 -13.02 1.68
N SER A 41 6.66 -12.10 1.79
CA SER A 41 6.02 -11.46 0.63
C SER A 41 6.98 -10.58 -0.15
N ARG A 42 7.81 -9.80 0.56
CA ARG A 42 8.86 -8.99 -0.06
C ARG A 42 9.89 -9.88 -0.75
N LEU A 43 10.34 -10.96 -0.11
CA LEU A 43 11.28 -11.92 -0.71
C LEU A 43 10.72 -12.50 -2.02
N ARG A 44 9.46 -12.95 -2.03
CA ARG A 44 8.80 -13.45 -3.25
C ARG A 44 8.72 -12.41 -4.36
N ARG A 45 8.50 -11.14 -4.02
CA ARG A 45 8.47 -10.06 -5.02
C ARG A 45 9.85 -9.85 -5.63
N GLU A 46 10.91 -9.80 -4.82
CA GLU A 46 12.27 -9.65 -5.35
C GLU A 46 12.70 -10.87 -6.19
N LEU A 47 12.36 -12.10 -5.76
CA LEU A 47 12.58 -13.31 -6.56
C LEU A 47 11.84 -13.26 -7.92
N ARG A 48 10.63 -12.72 -7.98
CA ARG A 48 9.90 -12.52 -9.25
C ARG A 48 10.59 -11.51 -10.16
N LYS A 49 11.12 -10.41 -9.61
CA LYS A 49 11.88 -9.43 -10.40
C LYS A 49 13.13 -10.05 -11.02
N LEU A 50 13.74 -11.03 -10.34
CA LEU A 50 14.89 -11.80 -10.82
C LEU A 50 14.51 -12.99 -11.72
N ASN A 51 13.24 -13.11 -12.15
CA ASN A 51 12.74 -14.23 -12.96
C ASN A 51 13.00 -15.62 -12.35
N ALA A 52 13.02 -15.73 -11.02
CA ALA A 52 13.23 -17.01 -10.36
C ALA A 52 12.13 -18.03 -10.73
N PRO A 53 12.46 -19.32 -10.87
CA PRO A 53 11.49 -20.38 -11.13
C PRO A 53 10.32 -20.38 -10.13
N LYS A 54 9.10 -20.65 -10.62
CA LYS A 54 7.89 -20.73 -9.77
C LYS A 54 8.07 -21.68 -8.57
N LYS A 55 8.80 -22.77 -8.75
CA LYS A 55 9.13 -23.72 -7.68
C LYS A 55 9.84 -23.03 -6.51
N ILE A 56 10.90 -22.27 -6.78
CA ILE A 56 11.67 -21.51 -5.77
C ILE A 56 10.77 -20.51 -5.04
N ILE A 57 9.94 -19.77 -5.78
CA ILE A 57 9.00 -18.80 -5.19
C ILE A 57 8.00 -19.52 -4.27
N SER A 58 7.44 -20.65 -4.71
CA SER A 58 6.47 -21.42 -3.92
C SER A 58 7.05 -22.03 -2.66
N THR A 59 8.35 -22.38 -2.65
CA THR A 59 9.06 -22.90 -1.47
C THR A 59 9.06 -21.92 -0.29
N THR A 60 9.00 -20.62 -0.56
CA THR A 60 8.96 -19.57 0.48
C THR A 60 7.56 -19.33 1.05
N LEU A 61 6.54 -20.03 0.54
CA LEU A 61 5.17 -19.90 1.03
C LEU A 61 4.99 -20.66 2.34
N ASP A 62 4.48 -19.97 3.36
CA ASP A 62 4.07 -20.56 4.63
C ASP A 62 2.57 -20.28 4.83
N GLU A 63 1.75 -21.29 4.57
CA GLU A 63 0.29 -21.19 4.69
C GLU A 63 -0.17 -20.95 6.12
N LYS A 64 0.49 -21.58 7.10
CA LYS A 64 0.13 -21.46 8.51
C LYS A 64 0.36 -20.03 8.99
N THR A 65 1.53 -19.48 8.69
CA THR A 65 1.87 -18.10 9.05
C THR A 65 0.99 -17.09 8.29
N THR A 66 0.68 -17.37 7.02
CA THR A 66 -0.25 -16.56 6.22
C THR A 66 -1.65 -16.50 6.85
N CYS A 67 -2.18 -17.66 7.26
CA CYS A 67 -3.47 -17.75 7.92
C CYS A 67 -3.49 -16.96 9.24
N ALA A 68 -2.46 -17.14 10.08
CA ALA A 68 -2.33 -16.43 11.35
C ALA A 68 -2.27 -14.90 11.16
N SER A 69 -1.46 -14.42 10.21
CA SER A 69 -1.36 -13.01 9.87
C SER A 69 -2.69 -12.43 9.39
N ASN A 70 -3.40 -13.15 8.50
CA ASN A 70 -4.68 -12.71 7.98
C ASN A 70 -5.74 -12.62 9.08
N LYS A 71 -5.73 -13.56 10.03
CA LYS A 71 -6.61 -13.53 11.21
C LYS A 71 -6.36 -12.29 12.06
N ILE A 72 -5.09 -12.01 12.42
CA ILE A 72 -4.73 -10.81 13.20
C ILE A 72 -5.15 -9.53 12.48
N GLN A 73 -4.89 -9.42 11.18
CA GLN A 73 -5.29 -8.24 10.41
C GLN A 73 -6.80 -8.08 10.32
N LYS A 74 -7.56 -9.18 10.25
CA LYS A 74 -9.03 -9.15 10.30
C LYS A 74 -9.51 -8.67 11.66
N GLU A 75 -9.01 -9.23 12.75
CA GLU A 75 -9.38 -8.83 14.12
C GLU A 75 -9.08 -7.36 14.38
N ARG A 76 -7.92 -6.86 13.96
CA ARG A 76 -7.58 -5.42 14.05
C ARG A 76 -8.55 -4.54 13.29
N ARG A 77 -8.96 -4.93 12.08
CA ARG A 77 -9.98 -4.19 11.32
C ARG A 77 -11.32 -4.19 12.03
N ASP A 78 -11.71 -5.31 12.64
CA ASP A 78 -12.97 -5.41 13.36
C ASP A 78 -12.96 -4.60 14.67
N GLN A 79 -11.81 -4.47 15.34
CA GLN A 79 -11.61 -3.56 16.47
C GLN A 79 -11.75 -2.09 16.05
N CYS A 80 -11.01 -1.66 15.01
CA CYS A 80 -11.03 -0.27 14.56
C CYS A 80 -12.39 0.19 14.01
N LYS A 81 -13.28 -0.73 13.58
CA LYS A 81 -14.66 -0.35 13.19
C LYS A 81 -15.44 0.29 14.33
N ASN A 82 -15.15 -0.08 15.57
CA ASN A 82 -15.91 0.34 16.75
C ASN A 82 -15.23 1.48 17.52
N GLU A 83 -13.99 1.84 17.17
CA GLU A 83 -13.22 2.89 17.87
C GLU A 83 -13.66 4.32 17.48
N GLY A 84 -14.58 4.45 16.52
CA GLY A 84 -14.82 5.74 15.89
C GLY A 84 -13.58 6.20 15.12
N ILE A 85 -13.63 7.40 14.54
CA ILE A 85 -12.44 8.00 13.95
C ILE A 85 -12.20 9.31 14.68
N ASP A 86 -11.09 9.36 15.41
CA ASP A 86 -10.57 10.60 15.99
C ASP A 86 -9.76 11.33 14.92
N PHE A 87 -10.45 12.19 14.17
CA PHE A 87 -9.81 13.01 13.15
C PHE A 87 -9.17 14.23 13.79
N PRO A 88 -7.88 14.50 13.51
CA PRO A 88 -7.28 15.78 13.89
C PRO A 88 -8.12 16.96 13.38
N ASP A 89 -8.22 18.03 14.17
CA ASP A 89 -9.02 19.23 13.82
C ASP A 89 -8.68 19.79 12.42
N HIS A 90 -7.43 19.63 11.98
CA HIS A 90 -6.97 20.02 10.63
C HIS A 90 -7.76 19.32 9.50
N PHE A 91 -8.31 18.14 9.75
CA PHE A 91 -9.13 17.38 8.80
C PHE A 91 -10.63 17.49 9.06
N SER A 92 -11.06 18.40 9.96
CA SER A 92 -12.48 18.73 10.05
C SER A 92 -12.96 19.35 8.73
N LEU A 93 -14.26 19.18 8.46
CA LEU A 93 -14.86 19.70 7.24
C LEU A 93 -14.74 21.23 7.17
N GLU A 94 -14.89 21.90 8.31
CA GLU A 94 -14.75 23.34 8.47
C GLU A 94 -13.32 23.80 8.12
N SER A 95 -12.31 23.14 8.70
CA SER A 95 -10.89 23.46 8.47
C SER A 95 -10.48 23.21 7.01
N VAL A 96 -10.91 22.10 6.42
CA VAL A 96 -10.63 21.79 5.01
C VAL A 96 -11.31 22.81 4.10
N LYS A 97 -12.56 23.17 4.38
CA LYS A 97 -13.30 24.18 3.61
C LYS A 97 -12.63 25.55 3.67
N GLU A 98 -12.24 25.99 4.87
CA GLU A 98 -11.57 27.28 5.05
C GLU A 98 -10.28 27.34 4.21
N ARG A 99 -9.44 26.30 4.24
CA ARG A 99 -8.22 26.25 3.40
C ARG A 99 -8.54 26.32 1.92
N LEU A 100 -9.57 25.62 1.46
CA LEU A 100 -9.97 25.61 0.05
C LEU A 100 -10.50 26.97 -0.41
N ASP A 101 -11.24 27.68 0.44
CA ASP A 101 -11.74 29.04 0.14
C ASP A 101 -10.60 30.05 -0.03
N PHE A 102 -9.43 29.81 0.58
CA PHE A 102 -8.23 30.64 0.44
C PHE A 102 -7.32 30.26 -0.74
N TYR A 103 -7.55 29.14 -1.43
CA TYR A 103 -6.69 28.75 -2.54
C TYR A 103 -6.91 29.62 -3.79
N ASP A 104 -5.84 30.25 -4.25
CA ASP A 104 -5.81 30.88 -5.57
C ASP A 104 -5.65 29.81 -6.65
N VAL A 105 -6.76 29.48 -7.31
CA VAL A 105 -6.83 28.51 -8.42
C VAL A 105 -6.05 28.96 -9.67
N SER A 106 -5.56 30.20 -9.72
CA SER A 106 -4.73 30.72 -10.80
C SER A 106 -3.27 30.27 -10.69
N ASN A 107 -2.84 29.84 -9.51
CA ASN A 107 -1.48 29.37 -9.26
C ASN A 107 -1.41 27.84 -9.29
N THR A 108 -0.20 27.32 -9.52
CA THR A 108 0.05 25.88 -9.40
C THR A 108 -0.18 25.45 -7.95
N PRO A 109 -1.04 24.45 -7.68
CA PRO A 109 -1.31 23.99 -6.32
C PRO A 109 -0.07 23.33 -5.71
N ASP A 110 0.11 23.53 -4.41
CA ASP A 110 1.13 22.83 -3.62
C ASP A 110 0.65 21.44 -3.16
N VAL A 111 1.53 20.71 -2.46
CA VAL A 111 1.22 19.35 -1.96
C VAL A 111 0.07 19.36 -0.95
N GLN A 112 -0.11 20.46 -0.22
CA GLN A 112 -1.19 20.59 0.77
C GLN A 112 -2.54 20.78 0.08
N ALA A 113 -2.60 21.65 -0.92
CA ALA A 113 -3.78 21.82 -1.77
C ALA A 113 -4.18 20.50 -2.44
N LEU A 114 -3.20 19.71 -2.88
CA LEU A 114 -3.47 18.39 -3.43
C LEU A 114 -4.07 17.44 -2.38
N ALA A 115 -3.50 17.38 -1.18
CA ALA A 115 -4.02 16.54 -0.09
C ALA A 115 -5.43 16.94 0.32
N ASP A 116 -5.74 18.23 0.38
CA ASP A 116 -7.07 18.74 0.74
C ASP A 116 -8.12 18.38 -0.32
N VAL A 117 -7.78 18.49 -1.60
CA VAL A 117 -8.64 18.04 -2.71
C VAL A 117 -8.88 16.53 -2.65
N MET A 118 -7.86 15.72 -2.31
CA MET A 118 -8.01 14.27 -2.15
C MET A 118 -9.00 13.92 -1.04
N ILE A 119 -8.88 14.61 0.09
CA ILE A 119 -9.73 14.39 1.26
C ILE A 119 -11.16 14.81 0.95
N MET A 120 -11.34 16.01 0.36
CA MET A 120 -12.65 16.52 -0.03
C MET A 120 -13.35 15.58 -1.03
N LEU A 121 -12.65 15.13 -2.06
CA LEU A 121 -13.24 14.30 -3.12
C LEU A 121 -13.24 12.80 -2.78
N CYS A 122 -12.71 12.42 -1.61
CA CYS A 122 -12.49 11.03 -1.22
C CYS A 122 -11.73 10.20 -2.29
N ILE A 123 -10.78 10.84 -3.00
CA ILE A 123 -10.01 10.24 -4.09
C ILE A 123 -8.76 9.55 -3.53
N ARG A 124 -8.42 8.38 -4.06
CA ARG A 124 -7.18 7.68 -3.67
C ARG A 124 -5.97 8.37 -4.31
N PRO A 125 -4.81 8.42 -3.62
CA PRO A 125 -3.59 9.00 -4.18
C PRO A 125 -3.22 8.49 -5.59
N ALA A 126 -3.47 7.20 -5.86
CA ALA A 126 -3.18 6.57 -7.15
C ALA A 126 -4.13 6.97 -8.30
N GLU A 127 -5.27 7.58 -8.00
CA GLU A 127 -6.28 8.00 -9.00
C GLU A 127 -6.01 9.44 -9.48
N ILE A 128 -5.33 10.25 -8.68
CA ILE A 128 -4.98 11.65 -9.01
C ILE A 128 -4.09 11.75 -10.23
N LYS A 129 -3.12 10.84 -10.37
CA LYS A 129 -2.12 10.91 -11.44
C LYS A 129 -2.74 10.91 -12.84
N ASP A 130 -3.95 10.36 -12.96
CA ASP A 130 -4.68 10.26 -14.22
C ASP A 130 -5.93 11.19 -14.23
N LEU A 131 -6.08 12.05 -13.20
CA LEU A 131 -7.17 13.00 -13.07
C LEU A 131 -7.00 14.13 -14.11
N HIS A 132 -8.02 14.31 -14.93
CA HIS A 132 -8.06 15.37 -15.93
C HIS A 132 -9.50 15.90 -16.06
N ILE A 133 -9.62 17.18 -16.38
CA ILE A 133 -10.91 17.78 -16.73
C ILE A 133 -11.23 17.33 -18.15
N SER A 134 -12.32 16.59 -18.33
CA SER A 134 -12.87 16.35 -19.66
C SER A 134 -13.75 17.54 -20.04
N ASN A 135 -13.43 18.21 -21.15
CA ASN A 135 -14.29 19.25 -21.74
C ASN A 135 -15.50 18.61 -22.44
N GLY A 136 -16.27 17.78 -21.73
CA GLY A 136 -17.60 17.39 -22.16
C GLY A 136 -18.43 18.67 -22.24
N GLY A 137 -18.80 19.08 -23.45
CA GLY A 137 -19.47 20.36 -23.69
C GLY A 137 -20.61 20.59 -22.70
N VAL A 138 -20.54 21.72 -21.98
CA VAL A 138 -21.64 22.20 -21.14
C VAL A 138 -22.82 22.46 -22.08
N ILE A 139 -23.75 21.50 -22.17
CA ILE A 139 -25.05 21.73 -22.81
C ILE A 139 -25.85 22.52 -21.78
N GLY A 140 -25.63 23.84 -21.75
CA GLY A 140 -26.41 24.74 -20.93
C GLY A 140 -27.88 24.65 -21.30
N TYR A 141 -28.74 24.49 -20.30
CA TYR A 141 -30.18 24.74 -20.49
C TYR A 141 -30.35 26.21 -20.83
N ALA A 142 -30.77 26.50 -22.07
CA ALA A 142 -31.23 27.83 -22.45
C ALA A 142 -32.45 28.15 -21.58
N LYS A 143 -32.33 29.18 -20.73
CA LYS A 143 -33.49 29.80 -20.10
C LYS A 143 -34.27 30.56 -21.17
N ASN A 144 -35.51 30.15 -21.38
CA ASN A 144 -36.54 30.97 -22.03
C ASN A 144 -36.99 32.10 -21.10
#